data_AF-A0A5N5INR3-F1
#
_entry.id   AF-A0A5N5INR3-F1
#
_cell.length_a   1.000
_cell.length_b   1.000
_cell.length_c   1.000
_cell.angle_alpha   90.00
_cell.angle_beta   90.00
_cell.angle_gamma   90.00
#
_symmetry.space_group_name_H-M   'P 1'
#
loop_
_entity.id
_entity.type
_entity.pdbx_description
1 polymer ?
#
loop_
_entity_poly.entity_id
_entity_poly.type
_entity_poly.pdbx_seq_one_letter_code
_entity_poly.pdbx_strand_id
1 'polypeptide(L)'
;MMKIQNITINKYKAFQRSENIKVGGKNVFIYGENGSGKSSVYYALKDFFQSSVENIDMAKLRNLYLTDGETDCAIEVEFDGNAKFTLNESTKTTNVVSITDCNRLKSFITYKNLMAVHNVKIKDKIDVFDLIVNGVLKHFKSQTITNGIELKTLWDEVILESKKTVARGTGDFNQFRQKQYAVQAKADLLNNALNKLFLTGNPDYLGPEINQILTRLAPGLEIELLRNTVQIDNKGNVNGWPKILLKVTNNGTSLENKQPHFTLNEAKLSAIAISIFLGAILRQAKFSGDLKVLFLDDILIGLDNENRLKLLELLQENGVEESKRLFRGFQLFITTYDRHWYEVAKVHLRDWKFLEFYKGDNGPVIIDNDKGDLERAEDYFDAYDFPAAANYLRKVIEQSLLEKLPDYYTVNEKVRGLIKPPNLETLIDRLRIYYEELELQPPINLIDSLKKYKTILFNPMSHNDIKSPIYKNDLLDAFKVVDDLNKINLPKIDLLIEKNKVFKIALPAITYEAEFTLAGNLYKIDNEGTNTITSPKLALSFWKREGVDYAMDSGSPPQQYSQAERLRIVSRGPYNLTQILSSLNRTFTDRGVANIVETDLKNAMVCEGKTLTQWLV
;
A
#
# COMPACT_ATOMS: atom_id res chain seq x y z
N MET A 1 6.58 23.07 -8.72
CA MET A 1 7.29 21.92 -9.31
C MET A 1 6.25 20.89 -9.68
N MET A 2 6.28 20.48 -10.94
CA MET A 2 5.41 19.49 -11.54
C MET A 2 5.76 18.10 -11.01
N LYS A 3 4.75 17.32 -10.63
CA LYS A 3 4.88 15.94 -10.16
C LYS A 3 4.10 14.98 -11.03
N ILE A 4 4.59 13.75 -11.13
CA ILE A 4 3.91 12.63 -11.79
C ILE A 4 2.70 12.23 -10.94
N GLN A 5 1.53 12.23 -11.57
CA GLN A 5 0.25 11.84 -11.01
C GLN A 5 -0.14 10.43 -11.41
N ASN A 6 0.06 10.05 -12.67
CA ASN A 6 -0.25 8.72 -13.18
C ASN A 6 0.77 8.29 -14.23
N ILE A 7 1.06 6.98 -14.28
CA ILE A 7 1.90 6.36 -15.30
C ILE A 7 1.08 5.25 -15.95
N THR A 8 0.84 5.36 -17.25
CA THR A 8 0.17 4.32 -18.04
C THR A 8 1.20 3.61 -18.90
N ILE A 9 1.29 2.29 -18.75
CA ILE A 9 2.22 1.45 -19.50
C ILE A 9 1.41 0.43 -20.28
N ASN A 10 1.46 0.51 -21.61
CA ASN A 10 0.75 -0.40 -22.51
C ASN A 10 1.73 -1.29 -23.28
N LYS A 11 1.60 -2.61 -23.08
CA LYS A 11 2.29 -3.64 -23.87
C LYS A 11 3.82 -3.48 -23.93
N TYR A 12 4.43 -2.78 -22.97
CA TYR A 12 5.86 -2.47 -22.93
C TYR A 12 6.60 -3.48 -22.05
N LYS A 13 7.67 -4.08 -22.58
CA LYS A 13 8.52 -5.08 -21.89
C LYS A 13 7.71 -6.15 -21.19
N ALA A 14 7.61 -6.14 -19.86
CA ALA A 14 6.90 -7.16 -19.09
C ALA A 14 5.37 -7.04 -19.15
N PHE A 15 4.83 -5.88 -19.50
CA PHE A 15 3.39 -5.62 -19.53
C PHE A 15 2.78 -6.21 -20.81
N GLN A 16 1.74 -7.06 -20.73
CA GLN A 16 1.03 -7.58 -21.92
C GLN A 16 -0.29 -6.84 -22.21
N ARG A 17 -0.74 -6.01 -21.26
CA ARG A 17 -1.92 -5.14 -21.38
C ARG A 17 -1.60 -3.74 -20.85
N SER A 18 -2.55 -2.83 -20.97
CA SER A 18 -2.43 -1.49 -20.39
C SER A 18 -2.62 -1.56 -18.89
N GLU A 19 -1.65 -1.02 -18.15
CA GLU A 19 -1.71 -0.89 -16.69
C GLU A 19 -1.55 0.58 -16.28
N ASN A 20 -2.33 0.99 -15.27
CA ASN A 20 -2.31 2.36 -14.73
C ASN A 20 -1.73 2.35 -13.31
N ILE A 21 -0.63 3.08 -13.13
CA ILE A 21 0.04 3.24 -11.84
C ILE A 21 -0.27 4.65 -11.33
N LYS A 22 -1.26 4.75 -10.44
CA LYS A 22 -1.71 6.02 -9.83
C LYS A 22 -0.72 6.50 -8.78
N VAL A 23 0.25 7.32 -9.15
CA VAL A 23 1.31 7.84 -8.25
C VAL A 23 0.78 8.90 -7.28
N GLY A 24 -0.15 9.75 -7.72
CA GLY A 24 -0.76 10.79 -6.88
C GLY A 24 0.20 11.88 -6.38
N GLY A 25 1.28 12.17 -7.12
CA GLY A 25 2.29 13.16 -6.72
C GLY A 25 3.12 12.77 -5.49
N LYS A 26 2.98 11.52 -5.01
CA LYS A 26 3.77 10.97 -3.90
C LYS A 26 5.11 10.44 -4.41
N ASN A 27 6.04 10.27 -3.47
CA ASN A 27 7.18 9.37 -3.69
C ASN A 27 6.68 7.92 -3.68
N VAL A 28 7.32 7.03 -4.42
CA VAL A 28 6.87 5.66 -4.62
C VAL A 28 7.94 4.66 -4.20
N PHE A 29 7.53 3.66 -3.44
CA PHE A 29 8.33 2.52 -3.05
C PHE A 29 7.68 1.24 -3.59
N ILE A 30 8.41 0.49 -4.41
CA ILE A 30 7.90 -0.67 -5.15
C ILE A 30 8.66 -1.92 -4.70
N TYR A 31 7.94 -2.92 -4.23
CA TYR A 31 8.45 -4.28 -4.06
C TYR A 31 8.07 -5.14 -5.26
N GLY A 32 8.94 -6.06 -5.67
CA GLY A 32 8.54 -7.14 -6.58
C GLY A 32 9.67 -8.14 -6.85
N GLU A 33 9.32 -9.41 -7.02
CA GLU A 33 10.27 -10.46 -7.33
C GLU A 33 10.87 -10.30 -8.74
N ASN A 34 11.94 -11.05 -9.05
CA ASN A 34 12.51 -11.04 -10.38
C ASN A 34 11.48 -11.50 -11.43
N GLY A 35 11.29 -10.70 -12.47
CA GLY A 35 10.29 -10.98 -13.52
C GLY A 35 8.88 -10.47 -13.23
N SER A 36 8.64 -9.83 -12.07
CA SER A 36 7.35 -9.20 -11.73
C SER A 36 7.02 -7.93 -12.53
N GLY A 37 7.98 -7.37 -13.26
CA GLY A 37 7.80 -6.16 -14.07
C GLY A 37 8.25 -4.84 -13.43
N LYS A 38 8.75 -4.84 -12.18
CA LYS A 38 9.29 -3.63 -11.52
C LYS A 38 10.34 -2.88 -12.35
N SER A 39 11.30 -3.58 -12.96
CA SER A 39 12.34 -2.95 -13.78
C SER A 39 11.77 -2.45 -15.11
N SER A 40 10.65 -3.00 -15.58
CA SER A 40 9.94 -2.45 -16.75
C SER A 40 9.38 -1.06 -16.44
N VAL A 41 8.94 -0.78 -15.20
CA VAL A 41 8.53 0.58 -14.79
C VAL A 41 9.73 1.54 -14.78
N TYR A 42 10.87 1.09 -14.21
CA TYR A 42 12.13 1.86 -14.27
C TYR A 42 12.49 2.24 -15.70
N TYR A 43 12.49 1.26 -16.62
CA TYR A 43 12.85 1.53 -18.00
C TYR A 43 11.78 2.32 -18.76
N ALA A 44 10.49 2.12 -18.47
CA ALA A 44 9.43 2.90 -19.10
C ALA A 44 9.60 4.39 -18.81
N LEU A 45 9.78 4.77 -17.53
CA LEU A 45 10.04 6.16 -17.19
C LEU A 45 11.38 6.65 -17.77
N LYS A 46 12.44 5.84 -17.71
CA LYS A 46 13.74 6.20 -18.27
C LYS A 46 13.64 6.49 -19.77
N ASP A 47 13.04 5.60 -20.54
CA ASP A 47 12.88 5.72 -22.00
C ASP A 47 11.94 6.89 -22.34
N PHE A 48 10.88 7.09 -21.55
CA PHE A 48 10.01 8.26 -21.64
C PHE A 48 10.80 9.58 -21.52
N PHE A 49 11.61 9.75 -20.47
CA PHE A 49 12.45 10.94 -20.31
C PHE A 49 13.52 11.05 -21.39
N GLN A 50 14.20 9.94 -21.72
CA GLN A 50 15.26 9.90 -22.73
C GLN A 50 14.73 10.25 -24.12
N SER A 51 13.48 9.88 -24.42
CA SER A 51 12.86 10.20 -25.70
C SER A 51 12.80 11.71 -25.94
N SER A 52 12.81 12.58 -24.93
CA SER A 52 12.83 14.04 -25.16
C SER A 52 13.94 14.52 -26.11
N VAL A 53 15.07 13.81 -26.19
CA VAL A 53 16.25 14.20 -27.00
C VAL A 53 16.70 13.13 -27.99
N GLU A 54 16.18 11.91 -27.89
CA GLU A 54 16.59 10.77 -28.70
C GLU A 54 15.38 10.02 -29.26
N ASN A 55 15.57 9.27 -30.35
CA ASN A 55 14.54 8.38 -30.85
C ASN A 55 14.58 7.04 -30.09
N ILE A 56 13.42 6.58 -29.63
CA ILE A 56 13.25 5.28 -28.96
C ILE A 56 12.37 4.42 -29.87
N ASP A 57 12.90 3.27 -30.28
CA ASP A 57 12.19 2.28 -31.08
C ASP A 57 11.25 1.47 -30.17
N MET A 58 10.00 1.92 -30.03
CA MET A 58 8.99 1.36 -29.14
C MET A 58 8.49 0.00 -29.63
N ALA A 59 8.52 -0.28 -30.93
CA ALA A 59 8.17 -1.56 -31.53
C ALA A 59 9.09 -2.68 -31.03
N LYS A 60 10.40 -2.42 -30.92
CA LYS A 60 11.35 -3.37 -30.31
C LYS A 60 11.18 -3.54 -28.79
N LEU A 61 10.49 -2.62 -28.14
CA LEU A 61 10.25 -2.65 -26.69
C LEU A 61 8.87 -3.22 -26.35
N ARG A 62 8.05 -3.54 -27.36
CA ARG A 62 6.79 -4.26 -27.20
C ARG A 62 7.04 -5.63 -26.56
N ASN A 63 6.10 -6.07 -25.73
CA ASN A 63 6.18 -7.32 -25.02
C ASN A 63 6.42 -8.49 -25.98
N LEU A 64 7.45 -9.28 -25.69
CA LEU A 64 7.94 -10.34 -26.58
C LEU A 64 6.94 -11.48 -26.80
N TYR A 65 5.97 -11.65 -25.90
CA TYR A 65 4.98 -12.73 -25.97
C TYR A 65 3.77 -12.35 -26.84
N LEU A 66 3.63 -11.08 -27.22
CA LEU A 66 2.58 -10.63 -28.12
C LEU A 66 3.06 -10.74 -29.57
N THR A 67 2.56 -11.74 -30.30
CA THR A 67 2.99 -12.09 -31.66
C THR A 67 1.97 -11.74 -32.76
N ASP A 68 1.02 -10.87 -32.42
CA ASP A 68 -0.05 -10.38 -33.31
C ASP A 68 0.44 -9.41 -34.42
N GLY A 69 1.72 -9.00 -34.40
CA GLY A 69 2.31 -8.11 -35.40
C GLY A 69 2.00 -6.62 -35.21
N GLU A 70 1.30 -6.28 -34.13
CA GLU A 70 0.91 -4.89 -33.81
C GLU A 70 2.07 -4.09 -33.21
N THR A 71 1.98 -2.76 -33.30
CA THR A 71 3.01 -1.82 -32.81
C THR A 71 2.46 -0.84 -31.76
N ASP A 72 1.45 -1.27 -31.02
CA ASP A 72 0.66 -0.48 -30.08
C ASP A 72 1.29 -0.30 -28.69
N CYS A 73 2.60 -0.51 -28.57
CA CYS A 73 3.34 -0.26 -27.34
C CYS A 73 3.39 1.24 -27.03
N ALA A 74 3.01 1.63 -25.81
CA ALA A 74 2.92 3.03 -25.41
C ALA A 74 3.26 3.24 -23.94
N ILE A 75 3.81 4.42 -23.64
CA ILE A 75 4.01 4.94 -22.30
C ILE A 75 3.36 6.34 -22.26
N GLU A 76 2.43 6.56 -21.34
CA GLU A 76 1.86 7.87 -21.07
C GLU A 76 2.16 8.25 -19.62
N VAL A 77 2.60 9.49 -19.42
CA VAL A 77 2.84 10.05 -18.09
C VAL A 77 1.98 11.30 -17.93
N GLU A 78 1.15 11.28 -16.90
CA GLU A 78 0.31 12.40 -16.50
C GLU A 78 0.96 13.12 -15.33
N PHE A 79 1.04 14.44 -15.44
CA PHE A 79 1.56 15.33 -14.42
C PHE A 79 0.45 16.23 -13.84
N ASP A 80 0.80 17.04 -12.84
CA ASP A 80 -0.09 18.07 -12.25
C ASP A 80 -0.83 18.91 -13.32
N GLY A 81 -2.08 19.26 -13.02
CA GLY A 81 -2.93 20.02 -13.95
C GLY A 81 -3.42 19.22 -15.15
N ASN A 82 -3.41 17.88 -15.06
CA ASN A 82 -3.80 16.94 -16.12
C ASN A 82 -2.95 17.04 -17.39
N ALA A 83 -1.69 17.49 -17.25
CA ALA A 83 -0.75 17.57 -18.36
C ALA A 83 -0.27 16.17 -18.74
N LYS A 84 -0.69 15.67 -19.90
CA LYS A 84 -0.37 14.32 -20.38
C LYS A 84 0.63 14.35 -21.51
N PHE A 85 1.62 13.46 -21.43
CA PHE A 85 2.62 13.28 -22.47
C PHE A 85 2.77 11.81 -22.79
N THR A 86 2.98 11.50 -24.06
CA THR A 86 2.92 10.14 -24.59
C THR A 86 4.18 9.86 -25.42
N LEU A 87 4.65 8.62 -25.30
CA LEU A 87 5.66 7.99 -26.12
C LEU A 87 5.09 6.69 -26.68
N ASN A 88 4.89 6.63 -27.99
CA ASN A 88 4.59 5.41 -28.75
C ASN A 88 5.24 5.51 -30.14
N GLU A 89 4.99 4.54 -31.03
CA GLU A 89 5.58 4.52 -32.37
C GLU A 89 5.22 5.71 -33.26
N SER A 90 3.99 6.22 -33.18
CA SER A 90 3.48 7.27 -34.07
C SER A 90 3.49 8.66 -33.45
N THR A 91 3.49 8.73 -32.12
CA THR A 91 3.22 9.92 -31.33
C THR A 91 4.26 10.05 -30.22
N LYS A 92 4.89 11.22 -30.19
CA LYS A 92 5.90 11.57 -29.22
C LYS A 92 5.74 13.03 -28.81
N THR A 93 5.22 13.26 -27.61
CA THR A 93 5.00 14.61 -27.06
C THR A 93 6.00 14.97 -25.96
N THR A 94 7.05 14.16 -25.78
CA THR A 94 8.05 14.31 -24.71
C THR A 94 9.09 15.41 -24.93
N ASN A 95 9.17 15.99 -26.14
CA ASN A 95 10.10 17.08 -26.47
C ASN A 95 9.60 18.44 -25.94
N VAL A 96 9.46 18.53 -24.63
CA VAL A 96 9.16 19.77 -23.89
C VAL A 96 10.29 20.08 -22.93
N VAL A 97 10.45 21.36 -22.61
CA VAL A 97 11.58 21.86 -21.82
C VAL A 97 11.70 21.16 -20.46
N SER A 98 10.60 21.02 -19.73
CA SER A 98 10.60 20.39 -18.40
C SER A 98 11.02 18.91 -18.41
N ILE A 99 10.59 18.12 -19.40
CA ILE A 99 10.99 16.71 -19.56
C ILE A 99 12.44 16.62 -20.02
N THR A 100 12.86 17.50 -20.95
CA THR A 100 14.23 17.57 -21.45
C THR A 100 15.22 17.91 -20.33
N ASP A 101 14.89 18.90 -19.50
CA ASP A 101 15.72 19.31 -18.36
C ASP A 101 15.76 18.22 -17.28
N CYS A 102 14.64 17.55 -17.01
CA CYS A 102 14.63 16.39 -16.10
C CYS A 102 15.51 15.24 -16.62
N ASN A 103 15.49 14.94 -17.92
CA ASN A 103 16.36 13.93 -18.53
C ASN A 103 17.86 14.26 -18.38
N ARG A 104 18.24 15.54 -18.36
CA ARG A 104 19.64 15.95 -18.16
C ARG A 104 20.17 15.56 -16.78
N LEU A 105 19.32 15.42 -15.77
CA LEU A 105 19.73 14.97 -14.43
C LEU A 105 20.39 13.59 -14.45
N LYS A 106 20.02 12.73 -15.42
CA LYS A 106 20.45 11.31 -15.50
C LYS A 106 20.27 10.57 -14.18
N SER A 107 19.16 10.86 -13.51
CA SER A 107 18.81 10.43 -12.14
C SER A 107 18.14 9.06 -12.06
N PHE A 108 18.43 8.18 -13.03
CA PHE A 108 17.95 6.80 -13.05
C PHE A 108 19.12 5.87 -12.75
N ILE A 109 19.22 5.40 -11.51
CA ILE A 109 20.37 4.66 -11.01
C ILE A 109 19.97 3.20 -10.75
N THR A 110 20.86 2.26 -11.07
CA THR A 110 20.69 0.82 -10.79
C THR A 110 21.80 0.29 -9.90
N TYR A 111 21.61 -0.88 -9.28
CA TYR A 111 22.69 -1.53 -8.52
C TYR A 111 24.00 -1.73 -9.32
N LYS A 112 23.92 -1.92 -10.65
CA LYS A 112 25.11 -2.09 -11.52
C LYS A 112 26.01 -0.86 -11.50
N ASN A 113 25.43 0.32 -11.32
CA ASN A 113 26.15 1.57 -11.20
C ASN A 113 26.99 1.59 -9.90
N LEU A 114 26.50 0.97 -8.83
CA LEU A 114 27.24 0.78 -7.58
C LEU A 114 28.23 -0.40 -7.65
N MET A 115 27.94 -1.46 -8.41
CA MET A 115 28.86 -2.59 -8.55
C MET A 115 30.26 -2.17 -9.04
N ALA A 116 30.31 -1.18 -9.94
CA ALA A 116 31.56 -0.65 -10.47
C ALA A 116 32.52 -0.13 -9.37
N VAL A 117 32.00 0.18 -8.18
CA VAL A 117 32.75 0.69 -7.03
C VAL A 117 33.58 -0.41 -6.38
N HIS A 118 33.07 -1.64 -6.30
CA HIS A 118 33.81 -2.78 -5.73
C HIS A 118 35.00 -3.18 -6.62
N ASN A 119 34.98 -2.77 -7.89
CA ASN A 119 36.08 -3.00 -8.82
C ASN A 119 37.19 -1.94 -8.71
N VAL A 120 37.02 -0.89 -7.90
CA VAL A 120 38.06 0.11 -7.65
C VAL A 120 39.20 -0.57 -6.89
N LYS A 121 40.32 -0.80 -7.59
CA LYS A 121 41.50 -1.42 -7.00
C LYS A 121 42.05 -0.53 -5.89
N ILE A 122 41.89 -0.96 -4.64
CA ILE A 122 42.43 -0.24 -3.49
C ILE A 122 43.94 -0.48 -3.42
N LYS A 123 44.71 0.33 -4.13
CA LYS A 123 46.17 0.42 -4.03
C LYS A 123 46.54 1.55 -3.05
N ASP A 124 47.81 1.96 -3.01
CA ASP A 124 48.27 3.10 -2.18
C ASP A 124 47.48 4.39 -2.41
N LYS A 125 46.88 4.56 -3.60
CA LYS A 125 45.96 5.65 -3.93
C LYS A 125 44.70 5.10 -4.60
N ILE A 126 43.54 5.62 -4.20
CA ILE A 126 42.24 5.25 -4.74
C ILE A 126 41.96 6.11 -5.97
N ASP A 127 42.03 5.51 -7.15
CA ASP A 127 41.71 6.17 -8.43
C ASP A 127 40.31 5.76 -8.87
N VAL A 128 39.40 6.74 -8.95
CA VAL A 128 38.01 6.56 -9.35
C VAL A 128 37.71 7.13 -10.74
N PHE A 129 38.73 7.40 -11.56
CA PHE A 129 38.51 7.90 -12.92
C PHE A 129 37.54 7.00 -13.72
N ASP A 130 37.78 5.69 -13.74
CA ASP A 130 36.95 4.75 -14.48
C ASP A 130 35.53 4.69 -13.92
N LEU A 131 35.41 4.60 -12.58
CA LEU A 131 34.13 4.63 -11.87
C LEU A 131 33.33 5.89 -12.23
N ILE A 132 33.97 7.06 -12.30
CA ILE A 132 33.30 8.34 -12.56
C ILE A 132 33.02 8.53 -14.05
N VAL A 133 34.04 8.48 -14.90
CA VAL A 133 33.93 8.86 -16.32
C VAL A 133 33.28 7.77 -17.15
N ASN A 134 33.60 6.50 -16.91
CA ASN A 134 32.98 5.38 -17.63
C ASN A 134 31.72 4.84 -16.94
N GLY A 135 31.56 5.12 -15.65
CA GLY A 135 30.39 4.73 -14.85
C GLY A 135 29.46 5.91 -14.55
N VAL A 136 29.66 6.54 -13.38
CA VAL A 136 28.71 7.43 -12.70
C VAL A 136 28.26 8.62 -13.55
N LEU A 137 29.22 9.31 -14.14
CA LEU A 137 29.05 10.52 -14.92
C LEU A 137 29.20 10.26 -16.41
N LYS A 138 29.11 9.00 -16.85
CA LYS A 138 29.22 8.61 -18.26
C LYS A 138 28.39 9.50 -19.18
N HIS A 139 27.12 9.68 -18.81
CA HIS A 139 26.13 10.44 -19.56
C HIS A 139 25.97 11.88 -19.08
N PHE A 140 26.87 12.36 -18.20
CA PHE A 140 26.87 13.74 -17.74
C PHE A 140 27.11 14.67 -18.94
N LYS A 141 26.20 15.62 -19.14
CA LYS A 141 26.19 16.52 -20.30
C LYS A 141 25.76 17.91 -19.87
N SER A 142 26.62 18.89 -20.09
CA SER A 142 26.32 20.29 -19.78
C SER A 142 26.89 21.20 -20.86
N GLN A 143 26.12 22.20 -21.26
CA GLN A 143 26.57 23.19 -22.24
C GLN A 143 27.78 23.99 -21.72
N THR A 144 27.83 24.26 -20.42
CA THR A 144 28.90 25.04 -19.81
C THR A 144 30.09 24.18 -19.41
N ILE A 145 29.91 22.90 -19.06
CA ILE A 145 31.00 22.05 -18.54
C ILE A 145 31.62 21.17 -19.62
N THR A 146 30.79 20.50 -20.42
CA THR A 146 31.22 19.51 -21.42
C THR A 146 30.93 19.94 -22.85
N ASN A 147 30.57 21.21 -23.07
CA ASN A 147 30.17 21.78 -24.36
C ASN A 147 29.03 20.99 -25.05
N GLY A 148 28.11 20.45 -24.26
CA GLY A 148 26.98 19.69 -24.80
C GLY A 148 27.38 18.33 -25.37
N ILE A 149 28.53 17.77 -24.97
CA ILE A 149 28.94 16.39 -25.28
C ILE A 149 28.90 15.58 -23.97
N GLU A 150 28.61 14.28 -24.03
CA GLU A 150 28.68 13.44 -22.82
C GLU A 150 30.13 13.31 -22.33
N LEU A 151 30.34 13.27 -21.01
CA LEU A 151 31.68 13.20 -20.43
C LEU A 151 32.47 11.98 -20.90
N LYS A 152 31.83 10.80 -21.03
CA LYS A 152 32.50 9.62 -21.60
C LYS A 152 32.84 9.82 -23.06
N THR A 153 31.98 10.44 -23.85
CA THR A 153 32.25 10.71 -25.27
C THR A 153 33.47 11.61 -25.45
N LEU A 154 33.64 12.63 -24.59
CA LEU A 154 34.87 13.44 -24.60
C LEU A 154 36.12 12.58 -24.40
N TRP A 155 36.06 11.60 -23.49
CA TRP A 155 37.16 10.66 -23.28
C TRP A 155 37.37 9.68 -24.44
N ASP A 156 36.29 9.10 -24.97
CA ASP A 156 36.33 8.20 -26.11
C ASP A 156 36.92 8.89 -27.34
N GLU A 157 36.60 10.17 -27.59
CA GLU A 157 37.13 10.96 -28.68
C GLU A 157 38.65 11.17 -28.57
N VAL A 158 39.16 11.44 -27.36
CA VAL A 158 40.62 11.52 -27.11
C VAL A 158 41.29 10.20 -27.46
N ILE A 159 40.74 9.08 -26.99
CA ILE A 159 41.30 7.76 -27.25
C ILE A 159 41.23 7.40 -28.73
N LEU A 160 40.09 7.61 -29.38
CA LEU A 160 39.89 7.34 -30.80
C LEU A 160 40.86 8.15 -31.67
N GLU A 161 41.00 9.44 -31.40
CA GLU A 161 41.92 10.32 -32.14
C GLU A 161 43.38 9.90 -31.91
N SER A 162 43.75 9.55 -30.68
CA SER A 162 45.12 9.13 -30.34
C SER A 162 45.55 7.82 -31.02
N LYS A 163 44.58 6.96 -31.40
CA LYS A 163 44.81 5.67 -32.06
C LYS A 163 44.96 5.77 -33.58
N LYS A 164 44.70 6.94 -34.19
CA LYS A 164 44.89 7.12 -35.64
C LYS A 164 46.36 6.90 -36.02
N THR A 165 46.58 6.11 -37.08
CA THR A 165 47.90 5.84 -37.63
C THR A 165 48.33 6.99 -38.54
N VAL A 166 49.62 7.26 -38.55
CA VAL A 166 50.27 8.22 -39.45
C VAL A 166 50.92 7.43 -40.58
N ALA A 167 50.74 7.83 -41.83
CA ALA A 167 51.30 7.12 -42.99
C ALA A 167 52.82 7.34 -43.05
N ARG A 168 53.60 6.28 -43.33
CA ARG A 168 55.08 6.38 -43.42
C ARG A 168 55.50 7.01 -44.76
N GLY A 169 56.10 8.20 -44.74
CA GLY A 169 56.63 8.88 -45.94
C GLY A 169 57.34 10.23 -45.65
N THR A 170 57.84 10.90 -46.68
CA THR A 170 58.65 12.14 -46.60
C THR A 170 57.95 13.38 -45.99
N GLY A 171 56.70 13.24 -45.49
CA GLY A 171 55.94 14.24 -44.74
C GLY A 171 55.68 13.89 -43.26
N ASP A 172 56.31 12.84 -42.73
CA ASP A 172 56.04 12.25 -41.41
C ASP A 172 55.95 13.29 -40.28
N PHE A 173 56.89 14.24 -40.20
CA PHE A 173 56.94 15.21 -39.10
C PHE A 173 55.71 16.13 -39.05
N ASN A 174 55.21 16.56 -40.21
CA ASN A 174 54.00 17.39 -40.29
C ASN A 174 52.75 16.61 -39.92
N GLN A 175 52.67 15.32 -40.28
CA GLN A 175 51.52 14.48 -39.97
C GLN A 175 51.45 14.11 -38.48
N PHE A 176 52.59 13.85 -37.82
CA PHE A 176 52.64 13.68 -36.36
C PHE A 176 52.22 14.95 -35.63
N ARG A 177 52.65 16.12 -36.11
CA ARG A 177 52.24 17.42 -35.54
C ARG A 177 50.74 17.68 -35.71
N GLN A 178 50.16 17.35 -36.87
CA GLN A 178 48.72 17.45 -37.11
C GLN A 178 47.93 16.52 -36.18
N LYS A 179 48.37 15.26 -36.06
CA LYS A 179 47.77 14.31 -35.11
C LYS A 179 47.85 14.85 -33.68
N GLN A 180 49.02 15.29 -33.24
CA GLN A 180 49.20 15.87 -31.91
C GLN A 180 48.23 17.02 -31.66
N TYR A 181 48.09 17.95 -32.61
CA TYR A 181 47.19 19.08 -32.50
C TYR A 181 45.72 18.65 -32.39
N ALA A 182 45.29 17.68 -33.21
CA ALA A 182 43.94 17.13 -33.17
C ALA A 182 43.63 16.44 -31.84
N VAL A 183 44.54 15.59 -31.36
CA VAL A 183 44.40 14.89 -30.07
C VAL A 183 44.42 15.88 -28.91
N GLN A 184 45.30 16.89 -28.95
CA GLN A 184 45.38 17.94 -27.94
C GLN A 184 44.08 18.73 -27.85
N ALA A 185 43.48 19.13 -28.98
CA ALA A 185 42.21 19.83 -28.98
C ALA A 185 41.08 19.01 -28.30
N LYS A 186 41.04 17.69 -28.53
CA LYS A 186 40.11 16.78 -27.83
C LYS A 186 40.45 16.65 -26.34
N ALA A 187 41.73 16.55 -26.01
CA ALA A 187 42.20 16.45 -24.62
C ALA A 187 41.89 17.73 -23.84
N ASP A 188 41.99 18.90 -24.46
CA ASP A 188 41.66 20.20 -23.83
C ASP A 188 40.17 20.28 -23.47
N LEU A 189 39.28 19.78 -24.33
CA LEU A 189 37.85 19.71 -24.02
C LEU A 189 37.58 18.83 -22.80
N LEU A 190 38.18 17.64 -22.73
CA LEU A 190 38.06 16.77 -21.57
C LEU A 190 38.69 17.39 -20.32
N ASN A 191 39.90 17.94 -20.43
CA ASN A 191 40.63 18.55 -19.32
C ASN A 191 39.87 19.76 -18.74
N ASN A 192 39.21 20.54 -19.58
CA ASN A 192 38.32 21.62 -19.15
C ASN A 192 37.14 21.08 -18.33
N ALA A 193 36.48 20.01 -18.78
CA ALA A 193 35.42 19.36 -18.03
C ALA A 193 35.92 18.79 -16.69
N LEU A 194 37.06 18.10 -16.69
CA LEU A 194 37.67 17.57 -15.47
C LEU A 194 38.07 18.68 -14.49
N ASN A 195 38.62 19.78 -14.97
CA ASN A 195 38.93 20.93 -14.13
C ASN A 195 37.66 21.56 -13.55
N LYS A 196 36.58 21.70 -14.32
CA LYS A 196 35.33 22.23 -13.79
C LYS A 196 34.75 21.36 -12.68
N LEU A 197 34.69 20.05 -12.89
CA LEU A 197 34.04 19.11 -11.96
C LEU A 197 34.92 18.74 -10.75
N PHE A 198 36.24 18.74 -10.89
CA PHE A 198 37.15 18.09 -9.93
C PHE A 198 38.32 18.95 -9.47
N LEU A 199 38.42 20.23 -9.86
CA LEU A 199 39.41 21.15 -9.29
C LEU A 199 38.79 21.92 -8.13
N THR A 200 39.34 21.74 -6.93
CA THR A 200 39.01 22.55 -5.75
C THR A 200 39.08 24.04 -6.06
N GLY A 201 38.05 24.79 -5.67
CA GLY A 201 37.91 26.23 -5.92
C GLY A 201 37.20 26.58 -7.23
N ASN A 202 36.95 25.62 -8.13
CA ASN A 202 36.09 25.85 -9.28
C ASN A 202 34.62 25.99 -8.83
N PRO A 203 33.82 26.93 -9.40
CA PRO A 203 32.39 27.03 -9.08
C PRO A 203 31.61 25.74 -9.30
N ASP A 204 32.03 24.92 -10.27
CA ASP A 204 31.43 23.64 -10.66
C ASP A 204 32.01 22.40 -9.95
N TYR A 205 32.92 22.61 -9.00
CA TYR A 205 33.53 21.53 -8.23
C TYR A 205 32.47 20.73 -7.47
N LEU A 206 32.46 19.40 -7.65
CA LEU A 206 31.45 18.51 -7.05
C LEU A 206 31.68 18.19 -5.57
N GLY A 207 32.90 18.41 -5.05
CA GLY A 207 33.28 18.00 -3.70
C GLY A 207 32.33 18.49 -2.59
N PRO A 208 31.86 19.75 -2.57
CA PRO A 208 30.93 20.25 -1.56
C PRO A 208 29.60 19.49 -1.55
N GLU A 209 28.94 19.34 -2.70
CA GLU A 209 27.68 18.58 -2.79
C GLU A 209 27.87 17.10 -2.41
N ILE A 210 29.02 16.50 -2.77
CA ILE A 210 29.32 15.11 -2.41
C ILE A 210 29.51 14.96 -0.89
N ASN A 211 30.30 15.84 -0.25
CA ASN A 211 30.54 15.77 1.19
C ASN A 211 29.29 16.07 2.01
N GLN A 212 28.41 16.96 1.55
CA GLN A 212 27.11 17.20 2.21
C GLN A 212 26.27 15.92 2.34
N ILE A 213 26.33 15.05 1.34
CA ILE A 213 25.66 13.75 1.35
C ILE A 213 26.46 12.75 2.19
N LEU A 214 27.77 12.68 1.98
CA LEU A 214 28.64 11.72 2.63
C LEU A 214 28.62 11.85 4.15
N THR A 215 28.62 13.06 4.70
CA THR A 215 28.56 13.28 6.15
C THR A 215 27.28 12.71 6.78
N ARG A 216 26.18 12.58 6.02
CA ARG A 216 24.95 11.96 6.50
C ARG A 216 24.98 10.43 6.40
N LEU A 217 25.59 9.88 5.35
CA LEU A 217 25.70 8.43 5.14
C LEU A 217 26.82 7.78 5.97
N ALA A 218 27.96 8.46 6.11
CA ALA A 218 29.13 8.01 6.84
C ALA A 218 29.71 9.18 7.67
N PRO A 219 29.12 9.47 8.85
CA PRO A 219 29.57 10.56 9.71
C PRO A 219 31.07 10.51 10.01
N GLY A 220 31.74 11.67 9.94
CA GLY A 220 33.18 11.79 10.14
C GLY A 220 34.03 11.50 8.90
N LEU A 221 33.44 10.98 7.82
CA LEU A 221 34.13 10.76 6.56
C LEU A 221 33.99 11.97 5.64
N GLU A 222 35.10 12.44 5.10
CA GLU A 222 35.19 13.52 4.13
C GLU A 222 36.12 13.12 2.99
N ILE A 223 35.84 13.62 1.78
CA ILE A 223 36.66 13.38 0.61
C ILE A 223 37.08 14.68 -0.10
N GLU A 224 38.24 14.63 -0.75
CA GLU A 224 38.66 15.60 -1.76
C GLU A 224 38.99 14.85 -3.06
N LEU A 225 38.50 15.37 -4.19
CA LEU A 225 38.76 14.80 -5.51
C LEU A 225 39.95 15.52 -6.13
N LEU A 226 41.01 14.79 -6.43
CA LEU A 226 42.16 15.33 -7.15
C LEU A 226 42.24 14.79 -8.56
N ARG A 227 41.99 15.66 -9.52
CA ARG A 227 42.18 15.34 -10.94
C ARG A 227 43.63 15.43 -11.40
N ASN A 228 44.04 14.44 -12.19
CA ASN A 228 45.19 14.47 -13.07
C ASN A 228 44.66 14.53 -14.51
N THR A 229 45.00 15.60 -15.22
CA THR A 229 44.56 15.84 -16.60
C THR A 229 45.32 14.98 -17.60
N VAL A 230 44.71 14.74 -18.76
CA VAL A 230 45.34 14.05 -19.89
C VAL A 230 46.49 14.90 -20.42
N GLN A 231 47.63 14.26 -20.67
CA GLN A 231 48.81 14.87 -21.31
C GLN A 231 49.09 14.15 -22.63
N ILE A 232 49.49 14.87 -23.67
CA ILE A 232 49.75 14.33 -25.02
C ILE A 232 51.23 14.48 -25.38
N ASP A 233 51.87 13.42 -25.88
CA ASP A 233 53.27 13.48 -26.35
C ASP A 233 53.40 14.12 -27.75
N ASN A 234 54.65 14.31 -28.19
CA ASN A 234 54.99 14.87 -29.50
C ASN A 234 54.54 13.99 -30.69
N LYS A 235 54.08 12.75 -30.45
CA LYS A 235 53.56 11.82 -31.47
C LYS A 235 52.03 11.75 -31.47
N GLY A 236 51.36 12.54 -30.62
CA GLY A 236 49.92 12.52 -30.47
C GLY A 236 49.40 11.28 -29.72
N ASN A 237 50.22 10.65 -28.90
CA ASN A 237 49.79 9.58 -27.99
C ASN A 237 49.47 10.16 -26.61
N VAL A 238 48.59 9.48 -25.87
CA VAL A 238 48.31 9.80 -24.47
C VAL A 238 49.53 9.45 -23.60
N ASN A 239 50.16 10.47 -23.02
CA ASN A 239 51.36 10.39 -22.20
C ASN A 239 51.04 10.73 -20.73
N GLY A 240 50.24 9.88 -20.11
CA GLY A 240 49.73 10.08 -18.75
C GLY A 240 48.23 9.81 -18.73
N TRP A 241 47.86 8.64 -18.20
CA TRP A 241 46.46 8.29 -18.05
C TRP A 241 45.79 9.27 -17.07
N PRO A 242 44.61 9.83 -17.40
CA PRO A 242 43.92 10.72 -16.49
C PRO A 242 43.50 9.96 -15.23
N LYS A 243 43.53 10.63 -14.09
CA LYS A 243 43.16 10.05 -12.79
C LYS A 243 42.23 10.97 -12.04
N ILE A 244 41.35 10.39 -11.24
CA ILE A 244 40.61 11.13 -10.23
C ILE A 244 40.91 10.43 -8.91
N LEU A 245 41.85 10.99 -8.16
CA LEU A 245 42.32 10.42 -6.90
C LEU A 245 41.42 10.88 -5.77
N LEU A 246 40.93 9.92 -4.98
CA LEU A 246 40.20 10.20 -3.74
C LEU A 246 41.20 10.39 -2.60
N LYS A 247 41.26 11.60 -2.07
CA LYS A 247 41.83 11.88 -0.75
C LYS A 247 40.73 11.73 0.27
N VAL A 248 40.97 10.94 1.31
CA VAL A 248 39.95 10.61 2.31
C VAL A 248 40.44 11.01 3.69
N THR A 249 39.59 11.74 4.40
CA THR A 249 39.77 12.11 5.80
C THR A 249 38.70 11.41 6.61
N ASN A 250 39.08 10.75 7.70
CA ASN A 250 38.17 10.12 8.63
C ASN A 250 38.40 10.67 10.04
N ASN A 251 37.39 11.31 10.64
CA ASN A 251 37.46 11.98 11.94
C ASN A 251 38.67 12.92 12.05
N GLY A 252 38.86 13.77 11.03
CA GLY A 252 39.97 14.73 10.94
C GLY A 252 41.34 14.12 10.62
N THR A 253 41.45 12.80 10.48
CA THR A 253 42.72 12.13 10.13
C THR A 253 42.78 11.78 8.65
N SER A 254 43.78 12.31 7.93
CA SER A 254 44.05 11.92 6.54
C SER A 254 44.48 10.45 6.44
N LEU A 255 43.91 9.72 5.48
CA LEU A 255 44.18 8.31 5.22
C LEU A 255 45.21 8.07 4.10
N GLU A 256 45.76 9.13 3.48
CA GLU A 256 46.64 9.03 2.31
C GLU A 256 47.89 8.17 2.55
N ASN A 257 48.45 8.22 3.76
CA ASN A 257 49.67 7.49 4.12
C ASN A 257 49.41 6.22 4.96
N LYS A 258 48.14 5.84 5.14
CA LYS A 258 47.72 4.79 6.09
C LYS A 258 47.17 3.54 5.43
N GLN A 259 47.53 3.27 4.17
CA GLN A 259 47.02 2.11 3.41
C GLN A 259 45.48 2.05 3.45
N PRO A 260 44.78 2.91 2.69
CA PRO A 260 43.34 3.14 2.84
C PRO A 260 42.46 1.88 2.72
N HIS A 261 42.96 0.77 2.13
CA HIS A 261 42.30 -0.54 2.10
C HIS A 261 42.04 -1.14 3.49
N PHE A 262 42.82 -0.80 4.51
CA PHE A 262 42.58 -1.28 5.87
C PHE A 262 41.54 -0.44 6.64
N THR A 263 41.20 0.77 6.17
CA THR A 263 40.32 1.71 6.89
C THR A 263 38.96 1.94 6.21
N LEU A 264 38.89 1.76 4.88
CA LEU A 264 37.69 1.88 4.06
C LEU A 264 37.11 0.50 3.76
N ASN A 265 36.18 0.06 4.60
CA ASN A 265 35.39 -1.13 4.34
C ASN A 265 34.39 -0.90 3.20
N GLU A 266 33.75 -1.97 2.76
CA GLU A 266 32.77 -1.98 1.67
C GLU A 266 31.62 -0.98 1.89
N ALA A 267 31.09 -0.90 3.12
CA ALA A 267 30.07 0.07 3.50
C ALA A 267 30.48 1.54 3.23
N LYS A 268 31.70 1.93 3.65
CA LYS A 268 32.22 3.29 3.42
C LYS A 268 32.46 3.57 1.94
N LEU A 269 32.95 2.58 1.18
CA LEU A 269 33.14 2.73 -0.27
C LEU A 269 31.81 2.91 -1.00
N SER A 270 30.78 2.14 -0.62
CA SER A 270 29.42 2.29 -1.13
C SER A 270 28.84 3.66 -0.79
N ALA A 271 29.03 4.15 0.45
CA ALA A 271 28.60 5.49 0.86
C ALA A 271 29.28 6.59 0.03
N ILE A 272 30.60 6.51 -0.20
CA ILE A 272 31.34 7.44 -1.07
C ILE A 272 30.75 7.44 -2.48
N ALA A 273 30.53 6.26 -3.06
CA ALA A 273 30.01 6.15 -4.42
C ALA A 273 28.60 6.70 -4.56
N ILE A 274 27.69 6.33 -3.66
CA ILE A 274 26.33 6.88 -3.62
C ILE A 274 26.39 8.40 -3.50
N SER A 275 27.29 8.93 -2.67
CA SER A 275 27.47 10.37 -2.50
C SER A 275 27.98 11.05 -3.78
N ILE A 276 28.89 10.42 -4.54
CA ILE A 276 29.35 10.91 -5.85
C ILE A 276 28.18 10.96 -6.85
N PHE A 277 27.38 9.88 -6.93
CA PHE A 277 26.21 9.81 -7.81
C PHE A 277 25.20 10.91 -7.49
N LEU A 278 24.76 10.96 -6.24
CA LEU A 278 23.73 11.88 -5.81
C LEU A 278 24.24 13.33 -5.84
N GLY A 279 25.50 13.58 -5.49
CA GLY A 279 26.11 14.92 -5.54
C GLY A 279 26.13 15.50 -6.95
N ALA A 280 26.43 14.67 -7.95
CA ALA A 280 26.35 15.10 -9.35
C ALA A 280 24.91 15.37 -9.83
N ILE A 281 23.94 14.60 -9.34
CA ILE A 281 22.51 14.86 -9.62
C ILE A 281 22.08 16.18 -8.99
N LEU A 282 22.43 16.43 -7.72
CA LEU A 282 22.13 17.68 -7.02
C LEU A 282 22.76 18.89 -7.74
N ARG A 283 23.98 18.73 -8.25
CA ARG A 283 24.63 19.77 -9.04
C ARG A 283 23.83 20.12 -10.29
N GLN A 284 23.34 19.11 -11.01
CA GLN A 284 22.53 19.31 -12.22
C GLN A 284 21.09 19.76 -11.93
N ALA A 285 20.56 19.44 -10.75
CA ALA A 285 19.19 19.77 -10.33
C ALA A 285 18.90 21.28 -10.32
N LYS A 286 19.95 22.12 -10.24
CA LYS A 286 19.86 23.58 -10.33
C LYS A 286 19.33 24.04 -11.70
N PHE A 287 19.48 23.22 -12.74
CA PHE A 287 19.04 23.50 -14.10
C PHE A 287 17.71 22.83 -14.47
N SER A 288 17.07 22.11 -13.54
CA SER A 288 15.77 21.47 -13.76
C SER A 288 14.75 22.03 -12.77
N GLY A 289 14.31 23.26 -13.00
CA GLY A 289 13.48 24.01 -12.05
C GLY A 289 12.06 23.45 -11.89
N ASP A 290 11.50 22.89 -12.96
CA ASP A 290 10.07 22.53 -13.01
C ASP A 290 9.80 21.09 -12.62
N LEU A 291 10.66 20.14 -13.02
CA LEU A 291 10.47 18.71 -12.82
C LEU A 291 11.77 18.05 -12.38
N LYS A 292 11.71 17.26 -11.30
CA LYS A 292 12.87 16.51 -10.80
C LYS A 292 12.41 15.13 -10.35
N VAL A 293 12.89 14.09 -11.03
CA VAL A 293 12.62 12.69 -10.65
C VAL A 293 13.95 12.04 -10.26
N LEU A 294 13.96 11.20 -9.24
CA LEU A 294 15.09 10.32 -8.90
C LEU A 294 14.57 8.89 -8.76
N PHE A 295 15.08 7.99 -9.59
CA PHE A 295 14.68 6.58 -9.59
C PHE A 295 15.87 5.71 -9.18
N LEU A 296 15.70 4.96 -8.09
CA LEU A 296 16.69 4.07 -7.49
C LEU A 296 16.23 2.61 -7.66
N ASP A 297 16.83 1.87 -8.61
CA ASP A 297 16.50 0.46 -8.86
C ASP A 297 17.48 -0.51 -8.21
N ASP A 298 16.97 -1.25 -7.23
CA ASP A 298 17.69 -2.32 -6.52
C ASP A 298 19.01 -1.86 -5.86
N ILE A 299 19.17 -0.56 -5.62
CA ILE A 299 20.40 0.05 -5.09
C ILE A 299 20.71 -0.40 -3.66
N LEU A 300 19.67 -0.68 -2.89
CA LEU A 300 19.75 -0.93 -1.45
C LEU A 300 20.26 -2.33 -1.13
N ILE A 301 20.25 -3.25 -2.09
CA ILE A 301 20.61 -4.66 -1.88
C ILE A 301 22.08 -4.85 -1.49
N GLY A 302 22.99 -4.07 -2.07
CA GLY A 302 24.43 -4.12 -1.76
C GLY A 302 24.82 -3.40 -0.47
N LEU A 303 23.85 -2.86 0.29
CA LEU A 303 24.07 -2.14 1.53
C LEU A 303 23.59 -2.97 2.72
N ASP A 304 24.29 -2.86 3.85
CA ASP A 304 23.78 -3.33 5.14
C ASP A 304 22.58 -2.49 5.61
N ASN A 305 21.79 -3.02 6.56
CA ASN A 305 20.56 -2.38 7.03
C ASN A 305 20.80 -0.97 7.61
N GLU A 306 21.93 -0.74 8.28
CA GLU A 306 22.26 0.57 8.85
C GLU A 306 22.41 1.63 7.75
N ASN A 307 23.15 1.33 6.68
CA ASN A 307 23.35 2.24 5.56
C ASN A 307 22.09 2.38 4.70
N ARG A 308 21.25 1.34 4.61
CA ARG A 308 19.92 1.46 3.97
C ARG A 308 19.05 2.49 4.70
N LEU A 309 19.00 2.44 6.03
CA LEU A 309 18.24 3.39 6.84
C LEU A 309 18.78 4.82 6.71
N LYS A 310 20.11 5.01 6.80
CA LYS A 310 20.73 6.33 6.60
C LYS A 310 20.42 6.92 5.22
N LEU A 311 20.36 6.09 4.18
CA LEU A 311 19.97 6.53 2.84
C LEU A 311 18.48 6.93 2.78
N LEU A 312 17.59 6.22 3.44
CA LEU A 312 16.18 6.65 3.54
C LEU A 312 16.05 7.98 4.29
N GLU A 313 16.74 8.14 5.41
CA GLU A 313 16.74 9.38 6.20
C GLU A 313 17.29 10.56 5.39
N LEU A 314 18.38 10.34 4.64
CA LEU A 314 18.95 11.31 3.71
C LEU A 314 17.96 11.74 2.62
N LEU A 315 17.18 10.80 2.07
CA LEU A 315 16.23 11.06 0.99
C LEU A 315 14.93 11.71 1.49
N GLN A 316 14.50 11.35 2.70
CA GLN A 316 13.27 11.85 3.30
C GLN A 316 13.46 13.25 3.91
N GLU A 317 14.62 13.50 4.52
CA GLU A 317 14.98 14.76 5.16
C GLU A 317 13.96 15.23 6.21
N ASN A 318 13.39 14.27 6.95
CA ASN A 318 12.49 14.53 8.07
C ASN A 318 13.17 15.36 9.15
N GLY A 319 12.48 16.37 9.65
CA GLY A 319 13.03 17.28 10.66
C GLY A 319 14.15 18.20 10.16
N VAL A 320 14.54 18.11 8.88
CA VAL A 320 15.48 19.04 8.26
C VAL A 320 14.72 20.28 7.78
N GLU A 321 15.23 21.45 8.17
CA GLU A 321 14.74 22.75 7.71
C GLU A 321 14.66 22.79 6.18
N GLU A 322 13.57 23.32 5.63
CA GLU A 322 13.30 23.25 4.19
C GLU A 322 14.42 23.86 3.32
N SER A 323 15.10 24.90 3.82
CA SER A 323 16.23 25.55 3.16
C SER A 323 17.48 24.66 3.06
N LYS A 324 17.60 23.62 3.91
CA LYS A 324 18.72 22.70 4.02
C LYS A 324 18.45 21.33 3.39
N ARG A 325 17.26 21.16 2.80
CA ARG A 325 16.85 19.92 2.12
C ARG A 325 17.54 19.81 0.76
N LEU A 326 18.38 18.79 0.62
CA LEU A 326 19.13 18.45 -0.58
C LEU A 326 18.21 17.96 -1.70
N PHE A 327 17.23 17.10 -1.38
CA PHE A 327 16.32 16.50 -2.36
C PHE A 327 14.99 17.24 -2.45
N ARG A 328 14.96 18.52 -2.03
CA ARG A 328 13.76 19.35 -2.14
C ARG A 328 13.25 19.40 -3.57
N GLY A 329 11.98 19.04 -3.73
CA GLY A 329 11.29 19.08 -5.01
C GLY A 329 11.55 17.89 -5.93
N PHE A 330 12.37 16.92 -5.50
CA PHE A 330 12.44 15.64 -6.18
C PHE A 330 11.20 14.80 -5.87
N GLN A 331 10.71 14.11 -6.88
CA GLN A 331 9.83 12.95 -6.72
C GLN A 331 10.68 11.68 -6.80
N LEU A 332 10.62 10.87 -5.75
CA LEU A 332 11.48 9.72 -5.56
C LEU A 332 10.75 8.43 -5.91
N PHE A 333 11.44 7.54 -6.62
CA PHE A 333 11.00 6.18 -6.90
C PHE A 333 12.09 5.22 -6.43
N ILE A 334 11.72 4.23 -5.62
CA ILE A 334 12.63 3.19 -5.14
C ILE A 334 12.01 1.83 -5.48
N THR A 335 12.77 0.95 -6.11
CA THR A 335 12.38 -0.45 -6.33
C THR A 335 13.31 -1.39 -5.56
N THR A 336 12.76 -2.49 -5.05
CA THR A 336 13.51 -3.57 -4.38
C THR A 336 12.88 -4.93 -4.65
N TYR A 337 13.69 -5.98 -4.63
CA TYR A 337 13.19 -7.36 -4.51
C TYR A 337 13.20 -7.89 -3.07
N ASP A 338 13.75 -7.13 -2.11
CA ASP A 338 13.84 -7.53 -0.70
C ASP A 338 12.54 -7.19 0.05
N ARG A 339 11.71 -8.22 0.34
CA ARG A 339 10.42 -8.06 1.04
C ARG A 339 10.59 -7.53 2.45
N HIS A 340 11.59 -8.03 3.18
CA HIS A 340 11.83 -7.60 4.55
C HIS A 340 12.13 -6.11 4.58
N TRP A 341 13.00 -5.65 3.67
CA TRP A 341 13.34 -4.25 3.56
C TRP A 341 12.14 -3.37 3.15
N TYR A 342 11.27 -3.84 2.25
CA TYR A 342 10.04 -3.14 1.89
C TYR A 342 9.12 -2.93 3.11
N GLU A 343 8.94 -3.95 3.96
CA GLU A 343 8.12 -3.83 5.18
C GLU A 343 8.76 -2.86 6.19
N VAL A 344 10.09 -2.91 6.36
CA VAL A 344 10.82 -1.93 7.19
C VAL A 344 10.59 -0.51 6.66
N ALA A 345 10.80 -0.28 5.36
CA ALA A 345 10.60 1.02 4.74
C ALA A 345 9.16 1.55 4.92
N LYS A 346 8.15 0.68 4.86
CA LYS A 346 6.73 1.02 5.06
C LYS A 346 6.45 1.64 6.43
N VAL A 347 7.14 1.17 7.47
CA VAL A 347 7.04 1.73 8.82
C VAL A 347 7.66 3.14 8.91
N HIS A 348 8.76 3.37 8.20
CA HIS A 348 9.51 4.63 8.22
C HIS A 348 8.97 5.71 7.27
N LEU A 349 8.31 5.33 6.17
CA LEU A 349 7.93 6.24 5.08
C LEU A 349 6.41 6.42 4.94
N ARG A 350 5.74 6.93 5.99
CA ARG A 350 4.26 6.99 6.04
C ARG A 350 3.58 7.77 4.89
N ASP A 351 4.22 8.81 4.36
CA ASP A 351 3.66 9.66 3.29
C ASP A 351 3.98 9.18 1.87
N TRP A 352 4.61 8.00 1.73
CA TRP A 352 4.97 7.43 0.45
C TRP A 352 3.89 6.47 -0.05
N LYS A 353 3.82 6.30 -1.36
CA LYS A 353 3.00 5.28 -2.00
C LYS A 353 3.76 3.96 -2.04
N PHE A 354 3.16 2.90 -1.52
CA PHE A 354 3.72 1.56 -1.49
C PHE A 354 2.98 0.66 -2.48
N LEU A 355 3.72 0.05 -3.41
CA LEU A 355 3.20 -0.85 -4.43
C LEU A 355 3.91 -2.21 -4.36
N GLU A 356 3.17 -3.28 -4.61
CA GLU A 356 3.71 -4.63 -4.74
C GLU A 356 3.46 -5.14 -6.16
N PHE A 357 4.49 -5.68 -6.78
CA PHE A 357 4.46 -6.22 -8.13
C PHE A 357 4.66 -7.72 -8.06
N TYR A 358 3.71 -8.45 -8.64
CA TYR A 358 3.74 -9.89 -8.77
C TYR A 358 3.65 -10.30 -10.24
N LYS A 359 4.12 -11.51 -10.54
CA LYS A 359 3.98 -12.08 -11.88
C LYS A 359 2.58 -12.66 -12.03
N GLY A 360 1.78 -12.11 -12.94
CA GLY A 360 0.51 -12.71 -13.37
C GLY A 360 0.61 -13.36 -14.74
N ASP A 361 -0.51 -13.92 -15.20
CA ASP A 361 -0.62 -14.60 -16.49
C ASP A 361 -0.45 -13.63 -17.67
N ASN A 362 -1.06 -12.45 -17.58
CA ASN A 362 -1.08 -11.42 -18.63
C ASN A 362 -0.18 -10.21 -18.32
N GLY A 363 0.94 -10.44 -17.63
CA GLY A 363 1.89 -9.40 -17.21
C GLY A 363 1.86 -9.12 -15.70
N PRO A 364 2.38 -7.97 -15.25
CA PRO A 364 2.45 -7.62 -13.84
C PRO A 364 1.08 -7.49 -13.20
N VAL A 365 0.90 -8.07 -12.01
CA VAL A 365 -0.21 -7.78 -11.10
C VAL A 365 0.29 -6.76 -10.09
N ILE A 366 -0.38 -5.61 -10.03
CA ILE A 366 0.05 -4.46 -9.21
C ILE A 366 -0.93 -4.29 -8.05
N ILE A 367 -0.42 -4.56 -6.85
CA ILE A 367 -1.16 -4.39 -5.61
C ILE A 367 -0.86 -3.00 -5.09
N ASP A 368 -1.90 -2.19 -5.02
CA ASP A 368 -1.85 -0.82 -4.51
C ASP A 368 -2.47 -0.79 -3.11
N ASN A 369 -1.72 -0.31 -2.12
CA ASN A 369 -2.19 -0.24 -0.75
C ASN A 369 -3.35 0.75 -0.55
N ASP A 370 -3.59 1.64 -1.51
CA ASP A 370 -4.73 2.57 -1.51
C ASP A 370 -6.04 1.90 -1.98
N LYS A 371 -6.00 0.68 -2.54
CA LYS A 371 -7.18 -0.09 -2.95
C LYS A 371 -7.94 -0.65 -1.73
N GLY A 372 -9.25 -0.82 -1.90
CA GLY A 372 -10.11 -1.47 -0.89
C GLY A 372 -9.74 -2.93 -0.67
N ASP A 373 -10.17 -3.51 0.45
CA ASP A 373 -9.83 -4.90 0.80
C ASP A 373 -10.32 -5.92 -0.26
N LEU A 374 -11.46 -5.68 -0.91
CA LEU A 374 -11.98 -6.56 -1.97
C LEU A 374 -11.11 -6.53 -3.22
N GLU A 375 -10.79 -5.34 -3.74
CA GLU A 375 -9.90 -5.20 -4.91
C GLU A 375 -8.51 -5.79 -4.62
N ARG A 376 -8.00 -5.62 -3.38
CA ARG A 376 -6.74 -6.27 -2.99
C ARG A 376 -6.86 -7.79 -2.96
N ALA A 377 -7.97 -8.35 -2.50
CA ALA A 377 -8.19 -9.79 -2.55
C ALA A 377 -8.17 -10.33 -3.99
N GLU A 378 -8.78 -9.60 -4.93
CA GLU A 378 -8.75 -9.93 -6.36
C GLU A 378 -7.32 -9.85 -6.92
N ASP A 379 -6.58 -8.78 -6.62
CA ASP A 379 -5.18 -8.65 -7.05
C ASP A 379 -4.31 -9.79 -6.50
N TYR A 380 -4.41 -10.15 -5.21
CA TYR A 380 -3.65 -11.27 -4.64
C TYR A 380 -4.06 -12.63 -5.24
N PHE A 381 -5.34 -12.79 -5.58
CA PHE A 381 -5.82 -13.99 -6.27
C PHE A 381 -5.20 -14.13 -7.66
N ASP A 382 -5.16 -13.05 -8.44
CA ASP A 382 -4.53 -13.00 -9.77
C ASP A 382 -3.01 -13.16 -9.70
N ALA A 383 -2.40 -12.75 -8.59
CA ALA A 383 -0.99 -12.95 -8.28
C ALA A 383 -0.66 -14.37 -7.78
N TYR A 384 -1.65 -15.26 -7.67
CA TYR A 384 -1.53 -16.62 -7.10
C TYR A 384 -1.10 -16.66 -5.62
N ASP A 385 -1.19 -15.54 -4.90
CA ASP A 385 -0.99 -15.46 -3.44
C ASP A 385 -2.34 -15.72 -2.74
N PHE A 386 -2.75 -16.98 -2.82
CA PHE A 386 -4.01 -17.45 -2.25
C PHE A 386 -4.15 -17.20 -0.73
N PRO A 387 -3.09 -17.35 0.10
CA PRO A 387 -3.17 -17.00 1.51
C PRO A 387 -3.46 -15.51 1.74
N ALA A 388 -2.82 -14.60 1.01
CA ALA A 388 -3.10 -13.18 1.12
C ALA A 388 -4.53 -12.85 0.65
N ALA A 389 -4.97 -13.42 -0.47
CA ALA A 389 -6.33 -13.25 -0.99
C ALA A 389 -7.39 -13.67 0.05
N ALA A 390 -7.21 -14.84 0.67
CA ALA A 390 -8.10 -15.34 1.72
C ALA A 390 -8.17 -14.40 2.94
N ASN A 391 -7.01 -13.85 3.36
CA ASN A 391 -6.95 -12.91 4.47
C ASN A 391 -7.65 -11.58 4.19
N TYR A 392 -7.55 -11.07 2.95
CA TYR A 392 -8.29 -9.87 2.57
C TYR A 392 -9.79 -10.12 2.42
N LEU A 393 -10.21 -11.26 1.84
CA LEU A 393 -11.63 -11.66 1.80
C LEU A 393 -12.24 -11.76 3.20
N ARG A 394 -11.49 -12.32 4.16
CA ARG A 394 -11.91 -12.37 5.55
C ARG A 394 -12.24 -10.97 6.09
N LYS A 395 -11.36 -9.99 5.85
CA LYS A 395 -11.58 -8.59 6.27
C LYS A 395 -12.82 -7.99 5.62
N VAL A 396 -13.03 -8.23 4.33
CA VAL A 396 -14.24 -7.76 3.63
C VAL A 396 -15.51 -8.30 4.27
N ILE A 397 -15.54 -9.59 4.61
CA ILE A 397 -16.69 -10.21 5.28
C ILE A 397 -16.89 -9.62 6.68
N GLU A 398 -15.83 -9.52 7.48
CA GLU A 398 -15.88 -8.94 8.81
C GLU A 398 -16.41 -7.49 8.74
N GLN A 399 -15.90 -6.67 7.82
CA GLN A 399 -16.35 -5.29 7.62
C GLN A 399 -17.82 -5.22 7.16
N SER A 400 -18.22 -6.04 6.18
CA SER A 400 -19.60 -6.07 5.68
C SER A 400 -20.60 -6.45 6.78
N LEU A 401 -20.25 -7.40 7.65
CA LEU A 401 -21.08 -7.75 8.80
C LEU A 401 -21.16 -6.61 9.83
N LEU A 402 -20.04 -5.93 10.11
CA LEU A 402 -19.99 -4.80 11.04
C LEU A 402 -20.81 -3.60 10.55
N GLU A 403 -20.82 -3.34 9.24
CA GLU A 403 -21.57 -2.22 8.64
C GLU A 403 -23.08 -2.52 8.56
N LYS A 404 -23.44 -3.79 8.34
CA LYS A 404 -24.84 -4.20 8.17
C LYS A 404 -25.58 -4.44 9.49
N LEU A 405 -24.92 -5.04 10.49
CA LEU A 405 -25.56 -5.38 11.76
C LEU A 405 -25.73 -4.13 12.65
N PRO A 406 -26.80 -4.05 13.46
CA PRO A 406 -26.94 -2.97 14.44
C PRO A 406 -25.79 -2.97 15.46
N ASP A 407 -25.41 -1.79 15.96
CA ASP A 407 -24.24 -1.57 16.84
C ASP A 407 -24.16 -2.52 18.04
N TYR A 408 -25.31 -2.88 18.64
CA TYR A 408 -25.37 -3.80 19.77
C TYR A 408 -24.83 -5.21 19.42
N TYR A 409 -24.91 -5.62 18.15
CA TYR A 409 -24.36 -6.88 17.64
C TYR A 409 -22.94 -6.74 17.11
N THR A 410 -22.33 -5.57 17.12
CA THR A 410 -20.97 -5.33 16.59
C THR A 410 -19.94 -5.03 17.67
N VAL A 411 -20.35 -5.04 18.95
CA VAL A 411 -19.47 -4.82 20.11
C VAL A 411 -19.35 -6.05 21.01
N ASN A 412 -18.18 -6.26 21.62
CA ASN A 412 -17.99 -7.23 22.70
C ASN A 412 -18.00 -6.55 24.07
N GLU A 413 -18.19 -7.34 25.12
CA GLU A 413 -18.01 -6.88 26.50
C GLU A 413 -16.60 -6.31 26.73
N LYS A 414 -16.50 -5.27 27.56
CA LYS A 414 -15.22 -4.61 27.89
C LYS A 414 -14.27 -5.60 28.56
N VAL A 415 -13.16 -5.91 27.92
CA VAL A 415 -12.05 -6.65 28.55
C VAL A 415 -10.92 -5.65 28.82
N ARG A 416 -10.60 -5.42 30.10
CA ARG A 416 -9.52 -4.49 30.54
C ARG A 416 -9.67 -3.06 29.98
N GLY A 417 -10.88 -2.54 29.94
CA GLY A 417 -11.15 -1.15 29.51
C GLY A 417 -11.12 -0.90 28.00
N LEU A 418 -10.83 -1.91 27.18
CA LEU A 418 -10.86 -1.82 25.71
C LEU A 418 -12.06 -2.59 25.16
N ILE A 419 -12.84 -1.95 24.28
CA ILE A 419 -13.87 -2.62 23.48
C ILE A 419 -13.16 -3.17 22.24
N LYS A 420 -13.13 -4.50 22.09
CA LYS A 420 -12.62 -5.13 20.87
C LYS A 420 -13.80 -5.51 19.97
N PRO A 421 -13.66 -5.40 18.64
CA PRO A 421 -14.66 -5.94 17.74
C PRO A 421 -14.77 -7.46 17.90
N PRO A 422 -15.95 -8.05 17.68
CA PRO A 422 -16.15 -9.49 17.66
C PRO A 422 -15.31 -10.18 16.59
N ASN A 423 -14.94 -11.43 16.84
CA ASN A 423 -14.31 -12.24 15.81
C ASN A 423 -15.36 -12.65 14.75
N LEU A 424 -14.88 -13.08 13.57
CA LEU A 424 -15.76 -13.48 12.46
C LEU A 424 -16.82 -14.52 12.85
N GLU A 425 -16.47 -15.53 13.66
CA GLU A 425 -17.46 -16.53 14.11
C GLU A 425 -18.60 -15.88 14.86
N THR A 426 -18.28 -14.99 15.80
CA THR A 426 -19.27 -14.28 16.60
C THR A 426 -20.14 -13.40 15.71
N LEU A 427 -19.57 -12.72 14.71
CA LEU A 427 -20.35 -11.91 13.77
C LEU A 427 -21.32 -12.76 12.94
N ILE A 428 -20.88 -13.93 12.45
CA ILE A 428 -21.74 -14.85 11.69
C ILE A 428 -22.88 -15.39 12.58
N ASP A 429 -22.57 -15.77 13.83
CA ASP A 429 -23.59 -16.23 14.77
C ASP A 429 -24.58 -15.11 15.15
N ARG A 430 -24.09 -13.88 15.29
CA ARG A 430 -24.95 -12.71 15.57
C ARG A 430 -25.85 -12.35 14.39
N LEU A 431 -25.42 -12.55 13.16
CA LEU A 431 -26.30 -12.46 11.99
C LEU A 431 -27.47 -13.46 12.13
N ARG A 432 -27.21 -14.71 12.52
CA ARG A 432 -28.28 -15.68 12.75
C ARG A 432 -29.22 -15.23 13.89
N ILE A 433 -28.64 -14.88 15.05
CA ILE A 433 -29.40 -14.45 16.24
C ILE A 433 -30.27 -13.23 15.91
N TYR A 434 -29.77 -12.30 15.11
CA TYR A 434 -30.51 -11.13 14.68
C TYR A 434 -31.83 -11.52 13.99
N TYR A 435 -31.81 -12.44 13.03
CA TYR A 435 -33.05 -12.91 12.39
C TYR A 435 -33.96 -13.67 13.36
N GLU A 436 -33.38 -14.51 14.23
CA GLU A 436 -34.14 -15.31 15.21
C GLU A 436 -34.86 -14.43 16.25
N GLU A 437 -34.22 -13.38 16.74
CA GLU A 437 -34.83 -12.42 17.68
C GLU A 437 -35.96 -11.61 17.05
N LEU A 438 -35.95 -11.46 15.72
CA LEU A 438 -37.00 -10.84 14.93
C LEU A 438 -38.09 -11.83 14.48
N GLU A 439 -38.02 -13.09 14.91
CA GLU A 439 -38.96 -14.15 14.53
C GLU A 439 -39.00 -14.39 13.01
N LEU A 440 -37.91 -14.09 12.31
CA LEU A 440 -37.71 -14.29 10.88
C LEU A 440 -36.83 -15.51 10.59
N GLN A 441 -36.97 -16.08 9.40
CA GLN A 441 -36.10 -17.17 8.96
C GLN A 441 -34.71 -16.60 8.58
N PRO A 442 -33.62 -17.06 9.21
CA PRO A 442 -32.27 -16.64 8.83
C PRO A 442 -31.90 -17.12 7.41
N PRO A 443 -30.99 -16.42 6.70
CA PRO A 443 -30.47 -16.87 5.42
C PRO A 443 -29.49 -18.04 5.60
N ILE A 444 -30.02 -19.23 5.88
CA ILE A 444 -29.25 -20.39 6.37
C ILE A 444 -28.14 -20.81 5.41
N ASN A 445 -28.41 -20.81 4.10
CA ASN A 445 -27.42 -21.17 3.08
C ASN A 445 -26.20 -20.23 3.09
N LEU A 446 -26.43 -18.93 3.28
CA LEU A 446 -25.36 -17.93 3.38
C LEU A 446 -24.58 -18.13 4.68
N ILE A 447 -25.27 -18.31 5.81
CA ILE A 447 -24.66 -18.54 7.13
C ILE A 447 -23.78 -19.80 7.10
N ASP A 448 -24.28 -20.89 6.54
CA ASP A 448 -23.53 -22.15 6.43
C ASP A 448 -22.31 -22.00 5.52
N SER A 449 -22.45 -21.25 4.41
CA SER A 449 -21.33 -20.95 3.52
C SER A 449 -20.27 -20.09 4.23
N LEU A 450 -20.67 -19.05 4.96
CA LEU A 450 -19.78 -18.23 5.77
C LEU A 450 -19.02 -19.08 6.81
N LYS A 451 -19.72 -19.97 7.54
CA LYS A 451 -19.10 -20.88 8.53
C LYS A 451 -18.15 -21.88 7.87
N LYS A 452 -18.53 -22.43 6.72
CA LYS A 452 -17.70 -23.34 5.92
C LYS A 452 -16.38 -22.66 5.55
N TYR A 453 -16.41 -21.54 4.82
CA TYR A 453 -15.20 -20.87 4.34
C TYR A 453 -14.38 -20.22 5.46
N LYS A 454 -15.02 -19.75 6.54
CA LYS A 454 -14.30 -19.39 7.77
C LYS A 454 -13.43 -20.55 8.28
N THR A 455 -13.98 -21.77 8.29
CA THR A 455 -13.29 -22.94 8.84
C THR A 455 -12.22 -23.49 7.91
N ILE A 456 -12.51 -23.64 6.61
CA ILE A 456 -11.61 -24.32 5.67
C ILE A 456 -10.62 -23.38 4.99
N LEU A 457 -10.88 -22.06 4.97
CA LEU A 457 -10.10 -21.09 4.21
C LEU A 457 -9.56 -19.96 5.10
N PHE A 458 -10.43 -19.17 5.74
CA PHE A 458 -9.99 -17.96 6.42
C PHE A 458 -9.21 -18.23 7.71
N ASN A 459 -9.67 -19.15 8.56
CA ASN A 459 -8.96 -19.46 9.80
C ASN A 459 -7.58 -20.08 9.55
N PRO A 460 -7.41 -21.08 8.66
CA PRO A 460 -6.10 -21.62 8.35
C PRO A 460 -5.13 -20.55 7.81
N MET A 461 -5.58 -19.66 6.93
CA MET A 461 -4.70 -18.65 6.32
C MET A 461 -4.39 -17.46 7.22
N SER A 462 -5.21 -17.20 8.24
CA SER A 462 -4.96 -16.14 9.25
C SER A 462 -4.16 -16.62 10.45
N HIS A 463 -4.07 -17.93 10.67
CA HIS A 463 -3.32 -18.53 11.77
C HIS A 463 -2.05 -19.21 11.25
N ASN A 464 -1.15 -19.59 12.15
CA ASN A 464 0.09 -20.27 11.76
C ASN A 464 -0.20 -21.75 11.41
N ASP A 465 -0.97 -21.98 10.35
CA ASP A 465 -1.35 -23.30 9.84
C ASP A 465 -0.74 -23.54 8.45
N ILE A 466 0.45 -24.14 8.44
CA ILE A 466 1.24 -24.42 7.22
C ILE A 466 0.71 -25.67 6.49
N LYS A 467 -0.21 -26.44 7.08
CA LYS A 467 -0.59 -27.77 6.56
C LYS A 467 -1.88 -27.78 5.76
N SER A 468 -2.79 -26.84 6.01
CA SER A 468 -4.05 -26.77 5.28
C SER A 468 -3.80 -26.43 3.80
N PRO A 469 -4.21 -27.28 2.84
CA PRO A 469 -4.11 -26.95 1.42
C PRO A 469 -5.08 -25.80 1.10
N ILE A 470 -4.67 -24.93 0.17
CA ILE A 470 -5.53 -23.87 -0.36
C ILE A 470 -5.82 -24.14 -1.83
N TYR A 471 -7.10 -24.17 -2.19
CA TYR A 471 -7.55 -24.45 -3.55
C TYR A 471 -8.15 -23.19 -4.18
N LYS A 472 -7.77 -22.91 -5.43
CA LYS A 472 -8.27 -21.77 -6.22
C LYS A 472 -9.80 -21.71 -6.27
N ASN A 473 -10.47 -22.86 -6.38
CA ASN A 473 -11.94 -22.92 -6.43
C ASN A 473 -12.61 -22.53 -5.11
N ASP A 474 -12.00 -22.85 -3.97
CA ASP A 474 -12.54 -22.44 -2.66
C ASP A 474 -12.50 -20.92 -2.51
N LEU A 475 -11.46 -20.27 -3.05
CA LEU A 475 -11.38 -18.80 -3.11
C LEU A 475 -12.45 -18.21 -4.04
N LEU A 476 -12.65 -18.77 -5.23
CA LEU A 476 -13.70 -18.34 -6.15
C LEU A 476 -15.10 -18.44 -5.53
N ASP A 477 -15.37 -19.50 -4.79
CA ASP A 477 -16.64 -19.62 -4.07
C ASP A 477 -16.73 -18.66 -2.88
N ALA A 478 -15.61 -18.38 -2.19
CA ALA A 478 -15.57 -17.37 -1.14
C ALA A 478 -15.86 -15.95 -1.67
N PHE A 479 -15.41 -15.60 -2.89
CA PHE A 479 -15.82 -14.36 -3.56
C PHE A 479 -17.34 -14.30 -3.77
N LYS A 480 -17.97 -15.41 -4.21
CA LYS A 480 -19.44 -15.46 -4.35
C LYS A 480 -20.16 -15.28 -3.01
N VAL A 481 -19.60 -15.82 -1.93
CA VAL A 481 -20.16 -15.63 -0.58
C VAL A 481 -20.11 -14.16 -0.15
N VAL A 482 -19.05 -13.43 -0.51
CA VAL A 482 -18.99 -11.97 -0.31
C VAL A 482 -20.10 -11.27 -1.11
N ASP A 483 -20.29 -11.62 -2.38
CA ASP A 483 -21.35 -11.05 -3.20
C ASP A 483 -22.74 -11.31 -2.61
N ASP A 484 -23.00 -12.53 -2.16
CA ASP A 484 -24.27 -12.91 -1.56
C ASP A 484 -24.52 -12.19 -0.23
N LEU A 485 -23.48 -12.03 0.61
CA LEU A 485 -23.56 -11.22 1.83
C LEU A 485 -23.83 -9.75 1.53
N ASN A 486 -23.22 -9.19 0.48
CA ASN A 486 -23.42 -7.80 0.13
C ASN A 486 -24.84 -7.53 -0.39
N LYS A 487 -25.45 -8.51 -1.08
CA LYS A 487 -26.82 -8.44 -1.61
C LYS A 487 -27.91 -8.52 -0.55
N ILE A 488 -27.67 -9.10 0.63
CA ILE A 488 -28.71 -9.17 1.66
C ILE A 488 -29.05 -7.78 2.21
N ASN A 489 -30.34 -7.49 2.28
CA ASN A 489 -30.88 -6.36 3.01
C ASN A 489 -31.36 -6.87 4.36
N LEU A 490 -30.77 -6.37 5.44
CA LEU A 490 -31.23 -6.76 6.77
C LEU A 490 -32.59 -6.11 7.04
N PRO A 491 -33.51 -6.82 7.72
CA PRO A 491 -34.74 -6.23 8.23
C PRO A 491 -34.44 -4.95 9.01
N LYS A 492 -35.28 -3.91 8.88
CA LYS A 492 -35.17 -2.70 9.70
C LYS A 492 -36.02 -2.87 10.94
N ILE A 493 -35.53 -2.39 12.07
CA ILE A 493 -36.21 -2.52 13.36
C ILE A 493 -36.44 -1.17 14.01
N ASP A 494 -37.65 -0.97 14.54
CA ASP A 494 -37.99 0.12 15.43
C ASP A 494 -38.39 -0.46 16.79
N LEU A 495 -37.74 -0.01 17.86
CA LEU A 495 -38.10 -0.41 19.22
C LEU A 495 -39.47 0.18 19.59
N LEU A 496 -40.46 -0.68 19.78
CA LEU A 496 -41.79 -0.27 20.25
C LEU A 496 -41.84 -0.22 21.77
N ILE A 497 -41.38 -1.29 22.43
CA ILE A 497 -41.41 -1.39 23.90
C ILE A 497 -40.12 -2.03 24.38
N GLU A 498 -39.44 -1.36 25.30
CA GLU A 498 -38.25 -1.89 25.95
C GLU A 498 -38.60 -3.04 26.92
N LYS A 499 -37.72 -4.02 27.04
CA LYS A 499 -37.80 -5.09 28.04
C LYS A 499 -37.89 -4.53 29.45
N ASN A 500 -38.41 -5.32 30.38
CA ASN A 500 -38.67 -4.99 31.79
C ASN A 500 -39.82 -4.02 32.06
N LYS A 501 -40.55 -3.56 31.03
CA LYS A 501 -41.80 -2.84 31.22
C LYS A 501 -42.86 -3.75 31.83
N VAL A 502 -43.61 -3.24 32.81
CA VAL A 502 -44.63 -3.99 33.56
C VAL A 502 -46.02 -3.65 33.03
N PHE A 503 -46.72 -4.65 32.53
CA PHE A 503 -48.13 -4.58 32.15
C PHE A 503 -48.99 -5.01 33.33
N LYS A 504 -49.95 -4.16 33.69
CA LYS A 504 -50.99 -4.48 34.66
C LYS A 504 -52.25 -4.90 33.92
N ILE A 505 -52.86 -5.98 34.38
CA ILE A 505 -54.10 -6.52 33.86
C ILE A 505 -55.17 -6.37 34.93
N ALA A 506 -56.35 -5.87 34.55
CA ALA A 506 -57.54 -5.89 35.38
C ALA A 506 -58.71 -6.45 34.57
N LEU A 507 -59.32 -7.53 35.05
CA LEU A 507 -60.45 -8.22 34.42
C LEU A 507 -61.62 -8.27 35.41
N PRO A 508 -62.50 -7.24 35.42
CA PRO A 508 -63.59 -7.12 36.40
C PRO A 508 -64.59 -8.28 36.37
N ALA A 509 -64.85 -8.87 35.19
CA ALA A 509 -65.80 -9.98 35.01
C ALA A 509 -65.47 -11.21 35.88
N ILE A 510 -64.20 -11.40 36.22
CA ILE A 510 -63.71 -12.47 37.10
C ILE A 510 -63.02 -11.94 38.35
N THR A 511 -63.14 -10.63 38.65
CA THR A 511 -62.46 -9.95 39.77
C THR A 511 -60.97 -10.32 39.85
N TYR A 512 -60.27 -10.22 38.71
CA TYR A 512 -58.88 -10.66 38.56
C TYR A 512 -57.94 -9.51 38.24
N GLU A 513 -56.78 -9.50 38.88
CA GLU A 513 -55.68 -8.57 38.65
C GLU A 513 -54.36 -9.34 38.47
N ALA A 514 -53.48 -8.89 37.59
CA ALA A 514 -52.15 -9.48 37.43
C ALA A 514 -51.11 -8.48 36.94
N GLU A 515 -49.84 -8.76 37.22
CA GLU A 515 -48.69 -8.02 36.70
C GLU A 515 -47.79 -8.95 35.88
N PHE A 516 -47.50 -8.52 34.66
CA PHE A 516 -46.63 -9.21 33.72
C PHE A 516 -45.47 -8.30 33.31
N THR A 517 -44.25 -8.77 33.48
CA THR A 517 -43.04 -8.06 33.03
C THR A 517 -42.66 -8.53 31.63
N LEU A 518 -42.45 -7.61 30.70
CA LEU A 518 -41.98 -7.93 29.36
C LEU A 518 -40.54 -8.48 29.42
N ALA A 519 -40.35 -9.72 28.97
CA ALA A 519 -39.09 -10.45 29.09
C ALA A 519 -38.07 -10.14 27.97
N GLY A 520 -38.51 -9.50 26.88
CA GLY A 520 -37.67 -9.09 25.75
C GLY A 520 -38.21 -7.81 25.11
N ASN A 521 -37.44 -7.18 24.24
CA ASN A 521 -37.90 -5.98 23.53
C ASN A 521 -39.01 -6.36 22.52
N LEU A 522 -39.97 -5.47 22.32
CA LEU A 522 -40.92 -5.52 21.21
C LEU A 522 -40.43 -4.62 20.09
N TYR A 523 -40.32 -5.17 18.89
CA TYR A 523 -39.86 -4.45 17.71
C TYR A 523 -40.95 -4.44 16.65
N LYS A 524 -41.11 -3.30 15.98
CA LYS A 524 -41.70 -3.24 14.66
C LYS A 524 -40.61 -3.56 13.64
N ILE A 525 -40.91 -4.45 12.71
CA ILE A 525 -39.95 -4.96 11.74
C ILE A 525 -40.46 -4.59 10.36
N ASP A 526 -39.61 -3.95 9.56
CA ASP A 526 -39.81 -3.81 8.11
C ASP A 526 -38.84 -4.75 7.41
N ASN A 527 -39.38 -5.83 6.84
CA ASN A 527 -38.63 -6.78 6.03
C ASN A 527 -39.10 -6.70 4.58
N GLU A 528 -38.30 -6.03 3.74
CA GLU A 528 -38.58 -5.84 2.31
C GLU A 528 -39.98 -5.23 2.03
N GLY A 529 -40.42 -4.29 2.86
CA GLY A 529 -41.73 -3.64 2.75
C GLY A 529 -42.86 -4.35 3.51
N THR A 530 -42.60 -5.54 4.06
CA THR A 530 -43.56 -6.25 4.91
C THR A 530 -43.35 -5.84 6.36
N ASN A 531 -44.36 -5.18 6.95
CA ASN A 531 -44.34 -4.76 8.34
C ASN A 531 -44.91 -5.85 9.27
N THR A 532 -44.13 -6.30 10.24
CA THR A 532 -44.55 -7.21 11.31
C THR A 532 -44.16 -6.66 12.69
N ILE A 533 -44.67 -7.26 13.76
CA ILE A 533 -44.29 -6.94 15.12
C ILE A 533 -43.92 -8.24 15.83
N THR A 534 -42.82 -8.24 16.59
CA THR A 534 -42.42 -9.43 17.36
C THR A 534 -43.48 -9.81 18.40
N SER A 535 -43.56 -11.10 18.73
CA SER A 535 -44.53 -11.57 19.71
C SER A 535 -44.12 -11.17 21.15
N PRO A 536 -45.04 -10.63 21.97
CA PRO A 536 -44.73 -10.29 23.36
C PRO A 536 -44.48 -11.55 24.18
N LYS A 537 -43.33 -11.58 24.86
CA LYS A 537 -42.96 -12.63 25.83
C LYS A 537 -43.03 -12.04 27.23
N LEU A 538 -43.89 -12.60 28.09
CA LEU A 538 -44.32 -11.97 29.34
C LEU A 538 -44.07 -12.88 30.55
N ALA A 539 -43.31 -12.40 31.53
CA ALA A 539 -43.07 -13.08 32.79
C ALA A 539 -44.11 -12.65 33.84
N LEU A 540 -44.88 -13.60 34.37
CA LEU A 540 -45.87 -13.33 35.41
C LEU A 540 -45.17 -13.10 36.76
N SER A 541 -45.41 -11.96 37.41
CA SER A 541 -44.83 -11.63 38.72
C SER A 541 -45.86 -11.70 39.86
N PHE A 542 -47.10 -11.31 39.58
CA PHE A 542 -48.18 -11.21 40.56
C PHE A 542 -49.54 -11.51 39.93
N TRP A 543 -50.44 -12.13 40.69
CA TRP A 543 -51.86 -12.19 40.34
C TRP A 543 -52.74 -12.31 41.58
N LYS A 544 -54.00 -11.89 41.46
CA LYS A 544 -55.01 -11.87 42.50
C LYS A 544 -56.39 -12.14 41.90
N ARG A 545 -57.20 -12.93 42.58
CA ARG A 545 -58.60 -13.22 42.19
C ARG A 545 -59.50 -13.10 43.41
N GLU A 546 -60.59 -12.36 43.31
CA GLU A 546 -61.63 -12.23 44.35
C GLU A 546 -61.04 -11.92 45.75
N GLY A 547 -59.98 -11.10 45.81
CA GLY A 547 -59.31 -10.74 47.05
C GLY A 547 -58.19 -11.68 47.50
N VAL A 548 -58.01 -12.84 46.86
CA VAL A 548 -56.98 -13.84 47.20
C VAL A 548 -55.76 -13.69 46.31
N ASP A 549 -54.62 -13.37 46.90
CA ASP A 549 -53.33 -13.28 46.20
C ASP A 549 -52.84 -14.67 45.79
N TYR A 550 -52.30 -14.80 44.58
CA TYR A 550 -51.84 -16.08 43.99
C TYR A 550 -52.91 -17.17 43.99
N ALA A 551 -54.14 -16.80 43.68
CA ALA A 551 -55.29 -17.68 43.65
C ALA A 551 -55.20 -18.77 42.56
N MET A 552 -55.86 -19.90 42.82
CA MET A 552 -56.10 -20.98 41.87
C MET A 552 -57.02 -20.56 40.72
N ASP A 553 -56.86 -21.20 39.55
CA ASP A 553 -57.63 -20.92 38.34
C ASP A 553 -59.10 -21.34 38.41
N SER A 554 -59.47 -22.22 39.35
CA SER A 554 -60.85 -22.69 39.60
C SER A 554 -61.25 -22.64 41.08
N GLY A 555 -62.56 -22.63 41.35
CA GLY A 555 -63.14 -22.73 42.69
C GLY A 555 -63.72 -21.42 43.24
N SER A 556 -64.81 -21.51 44.02
CA SER A 556 -65.51 -20.37 44.63
C SER A 556 -65.92 -20.69 46.08
N PRO A 557 -65.31 -20.07 47.12
CA PRO A 557 -64.27 -19.04 47.03
C PRO A 557 -62.93 -19.61 46.55
N PRO A 558 -62.10 -18.82 45.85
CA PRO A 558 -60.80 -19.30 45.35
C PRO A 558 -59.83 -19.58 46.50
N GLN A 559 -59.05 -20.65 46.36
CA GLN A 559 -57.95 -20.97 47.27
C GLN A 559 -56.63 -20.43 46.73
N GLN A 560 -55.67 -20.20 47.63
CA GLN A 560 -54.31 -19.77 47.27
C GLN A 560 -53.45 -20.98 46.86
N TYR A 561 -52.64 -20.84 45.81
CA TYR A 561 -51.62 -21.85 45.49
C TYR A 561 -50.59 -21.99 46.61
N SER A 562 -50.07 -23.20 46.80
CA SER A 562 -48.93 -23.39 47.70
C SER A 562 -47.70 -22.62 47.20
N GLN A 563 -46.76 -22.30 48.09
CA GLN A 563 -45.53 -21.58 47.72
C GLN A 563 -44.74 -22.31 46.62
N ALA A 564 -44.70 -23.66 46.66
CA ALA A 564 -44.02 -24.48 45.67
C ALA A 564 -44.69 -24.41 44.29
N GLU A 565 -46.02 -24.41 44.24
CA GLU A 565 -46.78 -24.29 42.99
C GLU A 565 -46.67 -22.90 42.39
N ARG A 566 -46.76 -21.86 43.24
CA ARG A 566 -46.53 -20.47 42.82
C ARG A 566 -45.16 -20.32 42.14
N LEU A 567 -44.10 -20.84 42.77
CA LEU A 567 -42.75 -20.75 42.21
C LEU A 567 -42.65 -21.49 40.87
N ARG A 568 -43.28 -22.66 40.73
CA ARG A 568 -43.34 -23.42 39.47
C ARG A 568 -44.09 -22.68 38.37
N ILE A 569 -45.14 -21.93 38.70
CA ILE A 569 -45.86 -21.10 37.73
C ILE A 569 -44.92 -19.98 37.28
N VAL A 570 -44.41 -19.16 38.19
CA VAL A 570 -43.55 -18.02 37.84
C VAL A 570 -42.31 -18.46 37.03
N SER A 571 -41.67 -19.58 37.39
CA SER A 571 -40.45 -20.05 36.72
C SER A 571 -40.66 -20.70 35.34
N ARG A 572 -41.90 -21.02 34.96
CA ARG A 572 -42.22 -21.57 33.62
C ARG A 572 -42.30 -20.51 32.53
N GLY A 573 -42.42 -19.24 32.90
CA GLY A 573 -42.40 -18.14 31.95
C GLY A 573 -41.03 -17.96 31.27
N PRO A 574 -40.93 -17.10 30.24
CA PRO A 574 -41.98 -16.17 29.79
C PRO A 574 -43.07 -16.85 28.96
N TYR A 575 -44.29 -16.31 29.06
CA TYR A 575 -45.49 -16.79 28.38
C TYR A 575 -45.81 -15.94 27.15
N ASN A 576 -46.38 -16.57 26.12
CA ASN A 576 -47.02 -15.85 25.01
C ASN A 576 -48.50 -15.55 25.32
N LEU A 577 -49.13 -14.69 24.51
CA LEU A 577 -50.53 -14.29 24.72
C LEU A 577 -51.50 -15.48 24.70
N THR A 578 -51.29 -16.45 23.81
CA THR A 578 -52.14 -17.64 23.70
C THR A 578 -52.12 -18.48 24.98
N GLN A 579 -50.95 -18.65 25.60
CA GLN A 579 -50.80 -19.37 26.87
C GLN A 579 -51.49 -18.63 28.02
N ILE A 580 -51.32 -17.31 28.10
CA ILE A 580 -51.98 -16.47 29.10
C ILE A 580 -53.50 -16.55 28.94
N LEU A 581 -53.98 -16.39 27.70
CA LEU A 581 -55.39 -16.46 27.36
C LEU A 581 -56.01 -17.82 27.71
N SER A 582 -55.33 -18.92 27.39
CA SER A 582 -55.76 -20.27 27.74
C SER A 582 -55.89 -20.46 29.24
N SER A 583 -54.94 -19.92 30.03
CA SER A 583 -54.99 -19.99 31.49
C SER A 583 -56.15 -19.16 32.07
N LEU A 584 -56.34 -17.93 31.59
CA LEU A 584 -57.41 -17.05 32.05
C LEU A 584 -58.79 -17.62 31.73
N ASN A 585 -58.98 -18.17 30.52
CA ASN A 585 -60.28 -18.71 30.09
C ASN A 585 -60.76 -19.91 30.91
N ARG A 586 -59.87 -20.62 31.61
CA ARG A 586 -60.27 -21.61 32.63
C ARG A 586 -61.06 -20.96 33.76
N THR A 587 -60.59 -19.81 34.23
CA THR A 587 -61.28 -19.02 35.27
C THR A 587 -62.57 -18.40 34.76
N PHE A 588 -62.62 -17.90 33.52
CA PHE A 588 -63.87 -17.41 32.92
C PHE A 588 -64.93 -18.52 32.85
N THR A 589 -64.53 -19.71 32.39
CA THR A 589 -65.42 -20.88 32.32
C THR A 589 -65.90 -21.31 33.71
N ASP A 590 -65.01 -21.39 34.70
CA ASP A 590 -65.34 -21.71 36.11
C ASP A 590 -66.36 -20.73 36.71
N ARG A 591 -66.28 -19.45 36.32
CA ARG A 591 -67.17 -18.38 36.78
C ARG A 591 -68.47 -18.25 35.97
N GLY A 592 -68.67 -19.09 34.95
CA GLY A 592 -69.86 -19.04 34.09
C GLY A 592 -69.96 -17.76 33.25
N VAL A 593 -68.83 -17.10 32.99
CA VAL A 593 -68.76 -15.90 32.13
C VAL A 593 -68.14 -16.24 30.78
N ALA A 594 -68.48 -15.47 29.75
CA ALA A 594 -67.99 -15.71 28.39
C ALA A 594 -66.45 -15.59 28.33
N ASN A 595 -65.81 -16.57 27.67
CA ASN A 595 -64.37 -16.54 27.43
C ASN A 595 -63.96 -15.31 26.63
N ILE A 596 -62.79 -14.77 26.96
CA ILE A 596 -62.17 -13.65 26.26
C ILE A 596 -61.31 -14.13 25.08
N VAL A 597 -61.10 -13.25 24.11
CA VAL A 597 -60.19 -13.46 22.97
C VAL A 597 -58.90 -12.63 23.13
N GLU A 598 -57.92 -12.83 22.25
CA GLU A 598 -56.62 -12.16 22.33
C GLU A 598 -56.72 -10.63 22.31
N THR A 599 -57.64 -10.07 21.51
CA THR A 599 -57.89 -8.62 21.45
C THR A 599 -58.37 -8.06 22.79
N ASP A 600 -59.22 -8.79 23.50
CA ASP A 600 -59.69 -8.39 24.84
C ASP A 600 -58.53 -8.39 25.83
N LEU A 601 -57.68 -9.42 25.77
CA LEU A 601 -56.48 -9.52 26.61
C LEU A 601 -55.51 -8.36 26.33
N LYS A 602 -55.22 -8.05 25.07
CA LYS A 602 -54.34 -6.92 24.69
C LYS A 602 -54.91 -5.57 25.17
N ASN A 603 -56.23 -5.39 25.11
CA ASN A 603 -56.88 -4.18 25.61
C ASN A 603 -56.87 -4.09 27.14
N ALA A 604 -56.90 -5.22 27.84
CA ALA A 604 -56.83 -5.27 29.31
C ALA A 604 -55.40 -5.10 29.86
N MET A 605 -54.37 -5.34 29.05
CA MET A 605 -52.97 -5.16 29.41
C MET A 605 -52.55 -3.69 29.28
N VAL A 606 -52.34 -3.00 30.40
CA VAL A 606 -51.98 -1.57 30.42
C VAL A 606 -50.56 -1.37 30.97
N CYS A 607 -49.74 -0.64 30.23
CA CYS A 607 -48.42 -0.18 30.65
C CYS A 607 -48.26 1.31 30.32
N GLU A 608 -47.84 2.11 31.30
CA GLU A 608 -47.59 3.55 31.13
C GLU A 608 -48.78 4.33 30.52
N GLY A 609 -50.00 3.96 30.91
CA GLY A 609 -51.24 4.61 30.47
C GLY A 609 -51.70 4.23 29.06
N LYS A 610 -51.04 3.27 28.40
CA LYS A 610 -51.43 2.72 27.09
C LYS A 610 -51.72 1.23 27.19
N THR A 611 -52.72 0.76 26.44
CA THR A 611 -52.99 -0.68 26.29
C THR A 611 -51.94 -1.33 25.39
N LEU A 612 -51.75 -2.64 25.49
CA LEU A 612 -50.86 -3.38 24.58
C LEU A 612 -51.32 -3.21 23.12
N THR A 613 -52.63 -3.17 22.86
CA THR A 613 -53.17 -2.84 21.52
C THR A 613 -52.69 -1.47 21.04
N GLN A 614 -52.72 -0.44 21.89
CA GLN A 614 -52.26 0.91 21.53
C GLN A 614 -50.75 1.00 21.30
N TRP A 615 -49.96 0.09 21.87
CA TRP A 615 -48.52 -0.01 21.59
C TRP A 615 -48.23 -0.73 20.27
N LEU A 616 -49.14 -1.59 19.79
CA LEU A 616 -48.96 -2.43 18.62
C LEU A 616 -49.56 -1.84 17.33
N VAL A 617 -50.09 -0.61 17.39
CA VAL A 617 -50.60 0.18 16.25
C VAL A 617 -49.66 1.35 16.04
#